data_AF-A0PNI4-F1
#
_entry.id   AF-A0PNI4-F1
#
_cell.length_a   1.000
_cell.length_b   1.000
_cell.length_c   1.000
_cell.angle_alpha   90.00
_cell.angle_beta   90.00
_cell.angle_gamma   90.00
#
_symmetry.space_group_name_H-M   'P 1'
#
loop_
_entity.id
_entity.type
_entity.pdbx_description
1 polymer ?
#
loop_
_entity_poly.entity_id
_entity_poly.type
_entity_poly.pdbx_seq_one_letter_code
_entity_poly.pdbx_strand_id
1 'polypeptide(L)' 'MALVTDYLEDALDESDLDRFEQHTRGCQPCRVYVDQIRRTIRIAATTRDESVEVRPANFDALLAEFDRLGRDSTL' A
#
# COMPACT_ATOMS: atom_id res chain seq x y z
N MET A 1 -14.82 7.41 8.50
CA MET A 1 -14.12 6.11 8.40
C MET A 1 -13.74 5.81 6.95
N ALA A 2 -14.67 5.89 5.99
CA ALA A 2 -14.40 5.68 4.56
C ALA A 2 -13.13 6.40 4.05
N LEU A 3 -12.97 7.70 4.32
CA LEU A 3 -11.87 8.50 3.77
C LEU A 3 -10.44 8.00 4.08
N VAL A 4 -10.21 7.36 5.24
CA VAL A 4 -8.90 6.75 5.56
C VAL A 4 -8.75 5.39 4.87
N THR A 5 -9.84 4.63 4.78
CA THR A 5 -9.87 3.37 4.02
C THR A 5 -9.65 3.66 2.52
N ASP A 6 -10.39 4.59 1.94
CA ASP A 6 -10.27 4.99 0.54
C ASP A 6 -8.84 5.50 0.23
N TYR A 7 -8.22 6.25 1.14
CA TYR A 7 -6.82 6.64 1.01
C TYR A 7 -5.85 5.44 1.02
N LEU A 8 -6.10 4.43 1.86
CA LEU A 8 -5.25 3.25 1.95
C LEU A 8 -5.48 2.25 0.81
N GLU A 9 -6.66 2.29 0.19
CA GLU A 9 -7.06 1.46 -0.95
C GLU A 9 -6.84 2.14 -2.31
N ASP A 10 -6.24 3.33 -2.32
CA ASP A 10 -5.99 4.14 -3.53
C ASP A 10 -7.28 4.46 -4.31
N ALA A 11 -8.36 4.73 -3.57
CA ALA A 11 -9.71 4.94 -4.10
C ALA A 11 -10.20 6.40 -4.00
N LEU A 12 -9.36 7.33 -3.52
CA LEU A 12 -9.67 8.76 -3.53
C LEU A 12 -9.51 9.34 -4.94
N ASP A 13 -10.37 10.29 -5.30
CA ASP A 13 -10.07 11.16 -6.44
C ASP A 13 -8.88 12.08 -6.15
N GLU A 14 -8.28 12.62 -7.21
CA GLU A 14 -7.06 13.45 -7.11
C GLU A 14 -7.25 14.66 -6.18
N SER A 15 -8.43 15.27 -6.17
CA SER A 15 -8.69 16.45 -5.34
C SER A 15 -8.80 16.11 -3.86
N ASP A 16 -9.37 14.95 -3.54
CA ASP A 16 -9.51 14.46 -2.19
C ASP A 16 -8.21 13.87 -1.65
N LEU A 17 -7.41 13.24 -2.51
CA LEU A 17 -6.06 12.81 -2.18
C LEU A 17 -5.21 14.02 -1.74
N ASP A 18 -5.19 15.09 -2.53
CA ASP A 18 -4.42 16.30 -2.23
C ASP A 18 -4.82 16.94 -0.90
N ARG A 19 -6.14 17.04 -0.64
CA ARG A 19 -6.68 17.55 0.63
C ARG A 19 -6.27 16.66 1.80
N PHE A 20 -6.35 15.35 1.63
CA PHE A 20 -6.01 14.39 2.68
C PHE A 20 -4.52 14.43 3.02
N GLU A 21 -3.66 14.51 2.01
CA GLU A 21 -2.22 14.67 2.22
C GLU A 21 -1.88 15.98 2.90
N GLN A 22 -2.50 17.10 2.49
CA GLN A 22 -2.31 18.38 3.15
C GLN A 22 -2.71 18.31 4.64
N HIS A 23 -3.83 17.66 4.95
CA HIS A 23 -4.28 17.47 6.33
C HIS A 23 -3.30 16.63 7.15
N THR A 24 -2.85 15.48 6.61
CA THR A 24 -1.92 14.59 7.33
C THR A 24 -0.54 15.23 7.52
N ARG A 25 -0.09 16.12 6.64
CA ARG A 25 1.14 16.93 6.87
C ARG A 25 0.99 17.89 8.05
N GLY A 26 -0.19 18.46 8.28
CA GLY A 26 -0.47 19.40 9.37
C GLY A 26 -0.93 18.76 10.69
N CYS A 27 -1.47 17.55 10.66
CA CYS A 27 -2.18 16.94 11.80
C CYS A 27 -1.45 15.69 12.33
N GLN A 28 -0.72 15.83 13.44
CA GLN A 28 -0.01 14.71 14.08
C GLN A 28 -0.95 13.55 14.50
N PRO A 29 -2.13 13.79 15.10
CA PRO A 29 -3.06 12.71 15.43
C PRO A 29 -3.49 11.87 14.22
N CYS A 30 -3.77 12.51 13.08
CA CYS A 30 -4.14 11.80 11.86
C CYS A 30 -2.99 10.97 11.28
N ARG A 31 -1.74 11.45 11.36
CA ARG A 31 -0.58 10.61 10.99
C ARG A 31 -0.49 9.35 11.85
N VAL A 32 -0.66 9.50 13.16
CA VAL A 32 -0.65 8.36 14.09
C VAL A 32 -1.79 7.40 13.78
N TYR A 33 -3.00 7.91 13.51
CA TYR A 33 -4.14 7.07 13.18
C TYR A 33 -3.92 6.27 11.88
N VAL A 34 -3.43 6.89 10.81
CA VAL A 34 -3.09 6.20 9.57
C VAL A 34 -2.02 5.13 9.80
N ASP A 35 -0.98 5.43 10.59
CA ASP A 35 0.05 4.43 10.93
C ASP A 35 -0.53 3.25 11.74
N GLN A 36 -1.44 3.51 12.69
CA GLN A 36 -2.14 2.45 13.42
C GLN A 36 -2.91 1.52 12.48
N ILE A 37 -3.70 2.06 11.54
CA ILE A 37 -4.43 1.24 10.57
C ILE A 37 -3.47 0.44 9.68
N ARG A 38 -2.37 1.05 9.21
CA ARG A 38 -1.33 0.34 8.45
C ARG A 38 -0.67 -0.80 9.23
N ARG A 39 -0.50 -0.65 10.54
CA ARG A 39 0.01 -1.74 11.41
C ARG A 39 -1.03 -2.85 11.55
N THR A 40 -2.30 -2.50 11.75
CA THR A 40 -3.40 -3.47 11.80
C THR A 40 -3.48 -4.30 10.51
N ILE A 41 -3.39 -3.66 9.34
CA ILE A 41 -3.37 -4.35 8.04
C ILE A 41 -2.20 -5.34 7.97
N ARG A 42 -0.99 -4.93 8.38
CA ARG A 42 0.19 -5.82 8.41
C ARG A 42 -0.01 -7.01 9.33
N ILE A 43 -0.50 -6.79 10.55
CA ILE A 43 -0.79 -7.88 11.51
C ILE A 43 -1.81 -8.84 10.91
N ALA A 44 -2.91 -8.33 10.36
CA ALA A 44 -3.95 -9.14 9.73
C ALA A 44 -3.41 -9.94 8.53
N ALA A 45 -2.53 -9.34 7.71
CA ALA A 45 -1.89 -10.02 6.59
C ALA A 45 -0.97 -11.16 7.07
N THR A 46 -0.23 -10.98 8.17
CA THR A 46 0.63 -12.02 8.74
C THR A 46 -0.13 -13.16 9.43
N THR A 47 -1.40 -12.95 9.78
CA THR A 47 -2.28 -14.02 10.29
C THR A 47 -3.00 -14.78 9.17
N ARG A 48 -2.76 -14.44 7.90
CA ARG A 48 -3.29 -15.23 6.78
C ARG A 48 -2.73 -16.64 6.84
N ASP A 49 -3.60 -17.60 6.53
CA ASP A 49 -3.24 -19.00 6.42
C ASP A 49 -2.11 -19.18 5.41
N GLU A 50 -0.96 -19.67 5.88
CA GLU A 50 0.24 -19.90 5.06
C GLU A 50 -0.02 -20.93 3.94
N SER A 51 -1.09 -21.72 4.04
CA SER A 51 -1.51 -22.65 2.97
C SER A 51 -2.17 -21.95 1.78
N VAL A 52 -2.56 -20.67 1.91
CA VAL A 52 -3.14 -19.87 0.82
C VAL A 52 -2.04 -19.08 0.12
N GLU A 53 -1.42 -19.72 -0.88
CA GLU A 53 -0.43 -19.07 -1.73
C GLU A 53 -1.14 -18.25 -2.83
N VAL A 54 -1.12 -16.91 -2.71
CA VAL A 54 -1.67 -16.02 -3.74
C VAL A 54 -0.58 -15.74 -4.78
N ARG A 55 -0.51 -16.58 -5.81
CA ARG A 55 0.35 -16.35 -6.98
C ARG A 55 -0.48 -15.79 -8.14
N PRO A 56 -0.14 -14.61 -8.68
CA PRO A 56 -0.67 -14.14 -9.95
C PRO A 56 -0.44 -15.17 -11.06
N ALA A 57 -1.37 -15.26 -12.01
CA ALA A 57 -1.26 -16.20 -13.15
C ALA A 57 0.02 -15.99 -13.99
N ASN A 58 0.61 -14.80 -13.94
CA ASN A 58 1.81 -14.40 -14.69
C ASN A 58 3.02 -14.14 -13.78
N PHE A 59 3.08 -14.76 -12.60
CA PHE A 59 4.12 -14.49 -11.60
C PHE A 59 5.55 -14.62 -12.14
N ASP A 60 5.86 -15.67 -12.90
CA ASP A 60 7.20 -15.88 -13.47
C ASP A 60 7.59 -14.78 -14.47
N ALA A 61 6.64 -14.31 -15.28
CA ALA A 61 6.85 -13.22 -16.22
C ALA A 61 7.08 -11.89 -15.50
N LEU A 62 6.37 -11.64 -14.39
CA LEU A 62 6.58 -10.45 -13.56
C LEU A 62 7.96 -10.44 -12.91
N LEU A 63 8.42 -11.59 -12.38
CA LEU A 63 9.77 -11.71 -11.80
C LEU A 63 10.86 -11.46 -12.84
N ALA A 64 10.74 -12.04 -14.03
CA ALA A 64 11.69 -11.82 -15.11
C ALA A 64 11.83 -10.34 -15.48
N GLU A 65 10.73 -9.59 -15.41
CA GLU A 65 10.72 -8.15 -15.68
C GLU A 65 11.36 -7.33 -14.55
N PHE A 66 11.07 -7.65 -13.28
CA PHE A 66 11.74 -7.01 -12.14
C PHE A 66 13.26 -7.26 -12.17
N ASP A 67 13.69 -8.48 -12.51
CA ASP A 67 15.10 -8.81 -12.66
C ASP A 67 15.76 -8.02 -13.80
N ARG A 68 15.03 -7.73 -14.87
CA ARG A 68 15.50 -6.88 -15.97
C ARG A 68 15.66 -5.42 -15.50
N LEU A 69 14.64 -4.86 -14.86
CA LEU A 69 14.66 -3.49 -14.34
C LEU A 69 15.76 -3.28 -13.28
N GLY A 70 15.98 -4.25 -12.39
CA GLY A 70 17.04 -4.18 -11.38
C GLY A 70 18.46 -4.20 -11.99
N ARG A 71 18.65 -4.90 -13.11
CA ARG A 71 19.93 -4.91 -13.84
C ARG A 71 20.18 -3.62 -14.62
N ASP A 72 19.12 -2.99 -15.11
CA ASP A 72 19.20 -1.75 -15.89
C ASP A 72 19.36 -0.50 -15.00
N SER A 73 19.06 -0.58 -13.69
CA SER A 73 19.14 0.54 -12.74
C SER A 73 20.56 0.86 -12.22
N THR A 74 21.62 0.24 -12.78
CA THR A 74 23.03 0.49 -12.42
C THR A 74 23.73 1.44 -13.42
N LEU A 75 23.02 2.47 -13.89
CA LEU A 75 23.56 3.58 -14.68
C LEU A 75 23.36 4.91 -13.96
#